data_AF-A0AAP4FE18-F1
#
_entry.id   AF-A0AAP4FE18-F1
#
_cell.length_a   1.000
_cell.length_b   1.000
_cell.length_c   1.000
_cell.angle_alpha   90.00
_cell.angle_beta   90.00
_cell.angle_gamma   90.00
#
_symmetry.space_group_name_H-M   'P 1'
#
loop_
_entity.id
_entity.type
_entity.pdbx_description
1 polymer ?
#
loop_
_entity_poly.entity_id
_entity_poly.type
_entity_poly.pdbx_seq_one_letter_code
_entity_poly.pdbx_strand_id
1 'polypeptide(L)'
;MRSTEVTVNKNDGSYNQHMHVLLCVENAYFRKKENYITQEEWVNLWQRALQVDYRPVANVKAIKPNRKGDKDIESAIKETSKYSVKSSDFLTDDDEKNQEIVSDLEKGLYRKRMLSYGGLLKQKHKIL
;
A
#
# COMPACT_ATOMS: atom_id res chain seq x y z
N MET A 1 0.41 8.40 -6.04
CA MET A 1 1.26 8.24 -4.83
C MET A 1 1.31 6.77 -4.52
N ARG A 2 2.43 6.27 -4.02
CA ARG A 2 2.62 4.86 -3.66
C ARG A 2 3.28 4.81 -2.30
N SER A 3 2.67 4.08 -1.36
CA SER A 3 3.28 3.70 -0.09
C SER A 3 3.44 2.19 -0.04
N THR A 4 4.54 1.73 0.55
CA THR A 4 4.81 0.33 0.83
C THR A 4 4.73 0.14 2.33
N GLU A 5 4.03 -0.90 2.75
CA GLU A 5 3.90 -1.32 4.14
C GLU A 5 4.30 -2.79 4.23
N VAL A 6 5.06 -3.17 5.26
CA VAL A 6 5.35 -4.57 5.57
C VAL A 6 4.72 -4.91 6.91
N THR A 7 3.90 -5.95 6.92
CA THR A 7 3.25 -6.49 8.12
C THR A 7 3.85 -7.86 8.44
N VAL A 8 3.76 -8.27 9.70
CA VAL A 8 4.24 -9.58 10.15
C VAL A 8 3.04 -10.46 10.46
N ASN A 9 2.99 -11.65 9.85
CA ASN A 9 1.99 -12.64 10.15
C ASN A 9 2.28 -13.27 11.52
N LYS A 10 1.34 -13.11 12.45
CA LYS A 10 1.50 -13.64 13.82
C LYS A 10 1.46 -15.16 13.90
N ASN A 11 0.89 -15.83 12.90
CA ASN A 11 0.71 -17.29 12.91
C ASN A 11 1.99 -18.05 12.52
N ASP A 12 2.70 -17.56 11.50
CA ASP A 12 3.86 -18.24 10.93
C ASP A 12 5.14 -17.38 10.87
N GLY A 13 5.07 -16.12 11.32
CA GLY A 13 6.20 -15.19 11.30
C GLY A 13 6.55 -14.63 9.92
N SER A 14 5.79 -14.95 8.88
CA SER A 14 6.05 -14.46 7.53
C SER A 14 5.85 -12.96 7.39
N TYR A 15 6.62 -12.34 6.49
CA TYR A 15 6.51 -10.92 6.16
C TYR A 15 5.61 -10.71 4.93
N ASN A 16 4.57 -9.89 5.08
CA ASN A 16 3.63 -9.60 4.01
C ASN A 16 3.80 -8.16 3.53
N GLN A 17 4.14 -8.02 2.24
CA GLN A 17 4.23 -6.72 1.60
C GLN A 17 2.85 -6.24 1.13
N HIS A 18 2.47 -5.05 1.57
CA HIS A 18 1.30 -4.30 1.11
C HIS A 18 1.73 -3.06 0.34
N MET A 19 1.00 -2.75 -0.73
CA MET A 19 1.20 -1.54 -1.51
C MET A 19 -0.10 -0.75 -1.61
N HIS A 20 -0.08 0.47 -1.07
CA HIS A 20 -1.17 1.42 -1.15
C HIS A 20 -0.89 2.41 -2.27
N VAL A 21 -1.76 2.46 -3.28
CA VAL A 21 -1.54 3.27 -4.48
C VAL A 21 -2.73 4.20 -4.71
N LEU A 22 -2.46 5.50 -4.69
CA LEU A 22 -3.38 6.53 -5.09
C LEU A 22 -3.16 6.88 -6.58
N LEU A 23 -4.15 6.56 -7.41
CA LEU A 23 -4.16 6.82 -8.84
C LEU A 23 -5.12 7.96 -9.18
N CYS A 24 -4.66 8.93 -9.96
CA CYS A 24 -5.52 9.94 -10.57
C CYS A 24 -6.00 9.40 -11.92
N VAL A 25 -7.29 9.16 -12.03
CA VAL A 25 -7.95 8.63 -13.23
C VAL A 25 -9.06 9.58 -13.69
N GLU A 26 -9.53 9.42 -14.91
CA GLU A 26 -10.69 10.16 -15.40
C GLU A 26 -11.94 9.86 -14.54
N ASN A 27 -12.84 10.83 -14.39
CA ASN A 27 -14.09 10.65 -13.64
C ASN A 27 -14.95 9.49 -14.22
N ALA A 28 -14.83 9.24 -15.53
CA ALA A 28 -15.52 8.15 -16.20
C ALA A 28 -14.86 6.77 -16.01
N TYR A 29 -13.73 6.66 -15.33
CA TYR A 29 -12.93 5.43 -15.21
C TYR A 29 -13.75 4.23 -14.74
N PHE A 30 -14.52 4.36 -13.66
CA PHE A 30 -15.36 3.27 -13.14
C PHE A 30 -16.68 3.07 -13.91
N ARG A 31 -16.98 3.92 -14.91
CA ARG A 31 -18.26 3.92 -15.64
C ARG A 31 -18.11 3.44 -17.09
N LYS A 32 -16.96 3.68 -17.71
CA LYS A 32 -16.68 3.32 -19.11
C LYS A 32 -15.78 2.08 -19.17
N LYS A 33 -16.27 1.02 -19.81
CA LYS A 33 -15.56 -0.25 -19.95
C LYS A 33 -14.23 -0.11 -20.71
N GLU A 34 -14.14 0.82 -21.66
CA GLU A 34 -12.96 1.04 -22.50
C GLU A 34 -11.70 1.42 -21.71
N ASN A 35 -11.86 2.17 -20.62
CA ASN A 35 -10.74 2.69 -19.83
C ASN A 35 -10.59 2.00 -18.47
N TYR A 36 -11.55 1.15 -18.08
CA TYR A 36 -11.55 0.48 -16.78
C TYR A 36 -10.69 -0.77 -16.81
N ILE A 37 -9.73 -0.87 -15.89
CA ILE A 37 -9.01 -2.13 -15.64
C ILE A 37 -9.73 -2.83 -14.48
N THR A 38 -10.22 -4.02 -14.76
CA THR A 38 -10.94 -4.83 -13.77
C THR A 38 -10.02 -5.30 -12.65
N GLN A 39 -10.59 -5.66 -11.50
CA GLN A 39 -9.82 -6.16 -10.37
C GLN A 39 -9.05 -7.44 -10.73
N GLU A 40 -9.61 -8.32 -11.57
CA GLU A 40 -8.93 -9.50 -12.07
C GLU A 40 -7.73 -9.15 -12.97
N GLU A 41 -7.89 -8.21 -13.90
CA GLU A 41 -6.78 -7.75 -14.73
C GLU A 41 -5.68 -7.11 -13.88
N TRP A 42 -6.03 -6.31 -12.87
CA TRP A 42 -5.06 -5.78 -11.91
C TRP A 42 -4.28 -6.89 -11.20
N VAL A 43 -4.96 -7.93 -10.71
CA VAL A 43 -4.32 -9.09 -10.08
C VAL A 43 -3.36 -9.79 -11.05
N ASN A 44 -3.77 -10.01 -12.29
CA ASN A 44 -2.94 -10.66 -13.31
C ASN A 44 -1.70 -9.83 -13.66
N LEU A 45 -1.86 -8.52 -13.84
CA LEU A 45 -0.75 -7.60 -14.08
C LEU A 45 0.21 -7.60 -12.90
N TRP A 46 -0.33 -7.59 -11.67
CA TRP A 46 0.46 -7.55 -10.45
C TRP A 46 1.24 -8.85 -10.22
N GLN A 47 0.62 -10.01 -10.43
CA GLN A 47 1.28 -11.31 -10.34
C GLN A 47 2.47 -11.40 -11.30
N ARG A 48 2.25 -10.98 -12.57
CA ARG A 48 3.30 -10.94 -13.59
C ARG A 48 4.45 -10.01 -13.22
N ALA A 49 4.14 -8.85 -12.64
CA ALA A 49 5.16 -7.88 -12.23
C ALA A 49 5.97 -8.35 -11.00
N LEU A 50 5.31 -9.03 -10.05
CA LEU A 50 5.96 -9.60 -8.87
C LEU A 50 6.74 -10.90 -9.18
N GLN A 51 6.43 -11.56 -10.30
CA GLN A 51 7.02 -12.86 -10.68
C GLN A 51 6.81 -13.94 -9.61
N VAL A 52 5.63 -13.95 -9.00
CA VAL A 52 5.24 -14.93 -7.97
C VAL A 52 4.34 -16.02 -8.54
N ASP A 53 4.43 -17.21 -7.96
CA ASP A 53 3.68 -18.41 -8.35
C ASP A 53 2.26 -18.47 -7.73
N TYR A 54 1.98 -17.66 -6.71
CA TYR A 54 0.67 -17.52 -6.11
C TYR A 54 -0.14 -16.36 -6.73
N ARG A 55 -1.48 -16.43 -6.61
CA ARG A 55 -2.37 -15.35 -7.04
C ARG A 55 -2.43 -14.25 -5.97
N PRO A 56 -1.93 -13.03 -6.23
CA PRO A 56 -1.95 -11.96 -5.24
C PRO A 56 -3.36 -11.36 -5.08
N VAL A 57 -3.55 -10.57 -4.03
CA VAL A 57 -4.81 -9.87 -3.76
C VAL A 57 -4.68 -8.40 -4.13
N ALA A 58 -5.61 -7.90 -4.93
CA ALA A 58 -5.75 -6.48 -5.21
C ALA A 58 -7.16 -6.00 -4.83
N ASN A 59 -7.23 -4.83 -4.21
CA ASN A 59 -8.47 -4.15 -3.87
C ASN A 59 -8.50 -2.79 -4.58
N VAL A 60 -9.39 -2.65 -5.56
CA VAL A 60 -9.48 -1.47 -6.42
C VAL A 60 -10.82 -0.78 -6.18
N LYS A 61 -10.78 0.42 -5.61
CA LYS A 61 -11.98 1.15 -5.21
C LYS A 61 -11.85 2.64 -5.51
N ALA A 62 -12.97 3.24 -5.90
CA ALA A 62 -13.11 4.69 -5.89
C ALA A 62 -13.02 5.19 -4.43
N ILE A 63 -12.33 6.29 -4.23
CA ILE A 63 -12.29 6.98 -2.94
C ILE A 63 -13.68 7.58 -2.69
N LYS A 64 -14.20 7.34 -1.49
CA LYS A 64 -15.46 7.89 -1.01
C LYS A 64 -15.20 8.60 0.32
N PRO A 65 -15.99 9.62 0.67
CA PRO A 65 -15.89 10.26 1.96
C PRO A 65 -16.08 9.24 3.08
N ASN A 66 -15.30 9.37 4.15
CA ASN A 66 -15.47 8.50 5.29
C ASN A 66 -16.71 8.92 6.11
N ARG A 67 -17.27 8.00 6.89
CA ARG A 67 -18.41 8.28 7.79
C ARG A 67 -18.04 9.21 8.96
N LYS A 68 -16.77 9.60 9.10
CA LYS A 68 -16.24 10.45 10.18
C LYS A 68 -16.17 11.94 9.79
N GLY A 69 -16.64 12.31 8.59
CA GLY A 69 -16.74 13.71 8.15
C GLY A 69 -15.49 14.27 7.47
N ASP A 70 -14.46 13.45 7.24
CA ASP A 70 -13.30 13.87 6.45
C ASP A 70 -13.68 14.00 4.96
N LYS A 71 -13.14 15.02 4.28
CA LYS A 71 -13.27 15.15 2.82
C LYS A 71 -12.59 13.96 2.11
N ASP A 72 -13.09 13.57 0.94
CA ASP A 72 -12.67 12.39 0.17
C ASP A 72 -11.16 12.24 0.04
N ILE A 73 -10.50 13.34 -0.34
CA ILE A 73 -9.05 13.38 -0.57
C ILE A 73 -8.27 13.21 0.73
N GLU A 74 -8.74 13.80 1.84
CA GLU A 74 -8.07 13.70 3.12
C GLU A 74 -8.11 12.27 3.67
N SER A 75 -9.26 11.60 3.52
CA SER A 75 -9.38 10.16 3.85
C SER A 75 -8.41 9.31 3.04
N ALA A 76 -8.28 9.58 1.73
CA ALA A 76 -7.36 8.85 0.87
C ALA A 76 -5.89 9.10 1.18
N ILE A 77 -5.54 10.35 1.53
CA ILE A 77 -4.19 10.69 1.98
C ILE A 77 -3.90 9.95 3.28
N LYS A 78 -4.79 10.01 4.28
CA LYS A 78 -4.60 9.30 5.57
C LYS A 78 -4.41 7.80 5.37
N GLU A 79 -5.16 7.17 4.46
CA GLU A 79 -5.00 5.74 4.16
C GLU A 79 -3.66 5.44 3.46
N THR A 80 -3.30 6.26 2.46
CA THR A 80 -2.08 6.04 1.66
C THR A 80 -0.81 6.47 2.39
N SER A 81 -0.91 7.36 3.39
CA SER A 81 0.21 7.84 4.20
C SER A 81 0.44 7.02 5.47
N LYS A 82 -0.26 5.88 5.63
CA LYS A 82 -0.01 4.97 6.75
C LYS A 82 1.43 4.45 6.76
N TYR A 83 1.83 4.03 7.96
CA TYR A 83 3.19 3.66 8.33
C TYR A 83 3.81 2.61 7.41
N SER A 84 5.13 2.68 7.24
CA SER A 84 5.91 1.70 6.47
C SER A 84 6.00 0.33 7.14
N VAL A 85 5.80 0.28 8.46
CA VAL A 85 5.73 -0.92 9.28
C VAL A 85 4.66 -0.72 10.36
N LYS A 86 4.03 -1.79 10.81
CA LYS A 86 2.98 -1.74 11.82
C LYS A 86 3.51 -2.32 13.13
N SER A 87 3.94 -1.44 14.04
CA SER A 87 4.58 -1.80 15.32
C SER A 87 3.76 -2.77 16.18
N SER A 88 2.43 -2.68 16.13
CA SER A 88 1.53 -3.63 16.80
C SER A 88 1.65 -5.09 16.32
N ASP A 89 2.32 -5.32 15.19
CA ASP A 89 2.48 -6.66 14.64
C ASP A 89 3.67 -7.40 15.27
N PHE A 90 4.64 -6.67 15.84
CA PHE A 90 5.89 -7.23 16.36
C PHE A 90 6.34 -6.65 17.71
N LEU A 91 5.56 -5.78 18.35
CA LEU A 91 5.77 -5.43 19.77
C LEU A 91 4.96 -6.40 20.63
N THR A 92 5.58 -7.50 21.00
CA THR A 92 5.02 -8.54 21.89
C THR A 92 5.81 -8.61 23.20
N ASP A 93 5.44 -9.50 24.13
CA ASP A 93 6.20 -9.72 25.37
C ASP A 93 7.49 -10.54 25.17
N ASP A 94 7.79 -10.95 23.93
CA ASP A 94 8.99 -11.72 23.55
C ASP A 94 10.04 -10.79 22.93
N ASP A 95 10.97 -10.32 23.76
CA ASP A 95 12.01 -9.36 23.37
C ASP A 95 12.98 -9.91 22.31
N GLU A 96 13.32 -11.21 22.35
CA GLU A 96 14.23 -11.81 21.39
C GLU A 96 13.60 -11.82 19.99
N LYS A 97 12.34 -12.25 19.89
CA LYS A 97 11.59 -12.25 18.63
C LYS A 97 11.35 -10.84 18.11
N ASN A 98 11.06 -9.89 19.00
CA ASN A 98 10.91 -8.49 18.62
C ASN A 98 12.21 -7.94 18.01
N GLN A 99 13.37 -8.26 18.59
CA GLN A 99 14.67 -7.83 18.06
C GLN A 99 15.01 -8.47 16.70
N GLU A 100 14.69 -9.75 16.51
CA GLU A 100 14.84 -10.44 15.23
C GLU A 100 14.03 -9.74 14.13
N ILE A 101 12.74 -9.51 14.38
CA ILE A 101 11.85 -8.84 13.43
C ILE A 101 12.34 -7.43 13.10
N VAL A 102 12.79 -6.68 14.10
CA VAL A 102 13.35 -5.33 13.88
C VAL A 102 14.61 -5.40 13.00
N SER A 103 15.49 -6.37 13.23
CA SER A 103 16.71 -6.55 12.42
C SER A 103 16.37 -6.91 10.97
N ASP A 104 15.41 -7.79 10.75
CA ASP A 104 14.95 -8.21 9.42
C ASP A 104 14.31 -7.05 8.66
N LEU A 105 13.42 -6.31 9.32
CA LEU A 105 12.78 -5.12 8.73
C LEU A 105 13.82 -4.03 8.42
N GLU A 106 14.78 -3.80 9.31
CA GLU A 106 15.86 -2.84 9.07
C GLU A 106 16.66 -3.22 7.81
N LYS A 107 17.12 -4.47 7.73
CA LYS A 107 17.90 -4.97 6.58
C LYS A 107 17.07 -4.99 5.29
N GLY A 108 15.84 -5.49 5.34
CA GLY A 108 14.96 -5.66 4.19
C GLY A 108 14.48 -4.32 3.61
N LEU A 109 14.26 -3.33 4.48
CA LEU A 109 13.81 -1.99 4.08
C LEU A 109 14.97 -1.01 3.85
N TYR A 110 16.22 -1.41 4.14
CA TYR A 110 17.40 -0.57 3.94
C TYR A 110 17.49 -0.06 2.49
N ARG A 111 17.58 1.26 2.34
CA ARG A 111 17.60 2.00 1.06
C ARG A 111 16.40 1.73 0.13
N LYS A 112 15.32 1.12 0.63
CA LYS A 112 14.07 0.99 -0.12
C LYS A 112 13.28 2.29 0.00
N ARG A 113 12.80 2.79 -1.13
CA ARG A 113 11.90 3.95 -1.15
C ARG A 113 10.52 3.46 -0.71
N MET A 114 10.10 3.78 0.50
CA MET A 114 8.79 3.36 1.02
C MET A 114 7.64 4.22 0.49
N LEU A 115 7.86 5.53 0.40
CA LEU A 115 6.88 6.50 -0.11
C LEU A 115 7.38 7.15 -1.40
N SER A 116 6.49 7.27 -2.39
CA SER A 116 6.80 7.94 -3.65
C SER A 116 5.61 8.69 -4.24
N TYR A 117 5.88 9.88 -4.77
CA TYR A 117 4.93 10.70 -5.49
C TYR A 117 5.25 10.71 -6.98
N GLY A 118 4.21 10.58 -7.81
CA GLY A 118 4.29 10.61 -9.27
C GLY A 118 3.20 11.51 -9.86
N GLY A 119 3.37 11.90 -11.13
CA GLY A 119 2.39 12.72 -11.86
C GLY A 119 2.02 14.02 -11.15
N LEU A 120 0.73 14.37 -11.19
CA LEU A 120 0.17 15.57 -10.56
C LEU A 120 0.47 15.67 -9.06
N LEU A 121 0.48 14.53 -8.35
CA LEU A 121 0.76 14.49 -6.92
C LEU A 121 2.22 14.88 -6.61
N LYS A 122 3.16 14.53 -7.49
CA LYS A 122 4.57 14.97 -7.37
C LYS A 122 4.71 16.48 -7.57
N GLN A 123 3.97 17.04 -8.52
CA GLN A 123 3.99 18.48 -8.78
C GLN A 123 3.44 19.26 -7.57
N LYS A 124 2.31 18.83 -7.02
CA LYS A 124 1.71 19.47 -5.82
C LYS A 124 2.60 19.35 -4.59
N HIS A 125 3.24 18.19 -4.36
CA HIS A 125 4.18 18.02 -3.25
C HIS A 125 5.42 18.93 -3.35
N LYS A 126 5.85 19.35 -4.55
CA LYS A 126 7.00 20.28 -4.68
C LYS A 126 6.66 21.72 -4.30
N ILE A 127 5.38 22.06 -4.27
CA ILE A 127 4.88 23.43 -4.04
C ILE A 127 4.48 23.63 -2.57
N LEU A 128 4.26 22.53 -1.84
CA LEU A 128 4.15 22.48 -0.38
C LEU A 128 5.55 22.44 0.24
#